data_AF-A0A426YFG2-F1
#
_entry.id   AF-A0A426YFG2-F1
#
_cell.length_a   1.000
_cell.length_b   1.000
_cell.length_c   1.000
_cell.angle_alpha   90.00
_cell.angle_beta   90.00
_cell.angle_gamma   90.00
#
_symmetry.space_group_name_H-M   'P 1'
#
loop_
_entity.id
_entity.type
_entity.pdbx_description
1 polymer ?
#
loop_
_entity_poly.entity_id
_entity_poly.type
_entity_poly.pdbx_seq_one_letter_code
_entity_poly.pdbx_strand_id
1 'polypeptide(L)'
;MDGIRGADWGEQTAKSCNKQTQPVAGSTYPGGPLPAQGIVNSVLGAMSKPAYLLDITLLSQLRKDAHPSAYSGDHSGVDCSHWCLAGLPDTWNQILSSSVLTYRVVHQRICFVNLGNSTIR
;
A
#
# COMPACT_ATOMS: atom_id res chain seq x y z
N MET A 1 -4.63 -1.52 2.82
CA MET A 1 -4.59 -0.38 1.87
C MET A 1 -5.73 -0.60 0.94
N ASP A 2 -6.90 -0.20 1.37
CA ASP A 2 -8.11 -0.77 0.81
C ASP A 2 -8.68 0.29 -0.12
N GLY A 3 -8.51 0.11 -1.44
CA GLY A 3 -9.06 1.00 -2.48
C GLY A 3 -10.59 0.92 -2.60
N ILE A 4 -11.28 0.74 -1.48
CA ILE A 4 -12.69 0.32 -1.41
C ILE A 4 -13.62 1.54 -1.34
N ARG A 5 -13.16 2.73 -0.93
CA ARG A 5 -14.01 3.92 -0.79
C ARG A 5 -13.43 5.11 -1.54
N GLY A 6 -14.17 5.61 -2.54
CA GLY A 6 -13.75 6.80 -3.29
C GLY A 6 -13.64 8.07 -2.46
N ALA A 7 -14.42 8.16 -1.39
CA ALA A 7 -14.34 9.25 -0.43
C ALA A 7 -12.92 9.41 0.16
N ASP A 8 -12.15 8.32 0.28
CA ASP A 8 -10.79 8.37 0.84
C ASP A 8 -9.79 9.08 -0.08
N TRP A 9 -10.09 9.19 -1.38
CA TRP A 9 -9.29 9.96 -2.34
C TRP A 9 -10.05 11.16 -2.93
N GLY A 10 -11.10 11.63 -2.25
CA GLY A 10 -11.84 12.84 -2.63
C GLY A 10 -12.90 12.65 -3.73
N GLU A 11 -13.23 11.42 -4.10
CA GLU A 11 -14.21 11.10 -5.14
C GLU A 11 -15.46 10.45 -4.53
N GLN A 12 -16.40 11.28 -4.05
CA GLN A 12 -17.56 10.83 -3.27
C GLN A 12 -18.49 9.85 -4.02
N THR A 13 -18.53 9.93 -5.35
CA THR A 13 -19.38 9.07 -6.18
C THR A 13 -18.74 7.71 -6.48
N ALA A 14 -17.43 7.58 -6.32
CA ALA A 14 -16.72 6.32 -6.54
C ALA A 14 -16.91 5.39 -5.34
N LYS A 15 -17.46 4.21 -5.61
CA LYS A 15 -17.73 3.18 -4.59
C LYS A 15 -16.61 2.15 -4.44
N SER A 16 -15.57 2.23 -5.26
CA SER A 16 -14.40 1.35 -5.26
C SER A 16 -13.35 1.87 -6.26
N CYS A 17 -12.24 1.13 -6.41
CA CYS A 17 -11.23 1.32 -7.44
C CYS A 17 -11.72 1.02 -8.88
N ASN A 18 -12.99 0.67 -9.08
CA ASN A 18 -13.49 0.36 -10.41
C ASN A 18 -13.44 1.58 -11.34
N LYS A 19 -12.93 1.37 -12.55
CA LYS A 19 -12.72 2.40 -13.60
C LYS A 19 -11.75 3.51 -13.22
N GLN A 20 -10.97 3.34 -12.15
CA GLN A 20 -9.91 4.28 -11.79
C GLN A 20 -8.69 4.01 -12.66
N THR A 21 -8.27 4.99 -13.45
CA THR A 21 -7.19 4.86 -14.45
C THR A 21 -6.04 5.84 -14.24
N GLN A 22 -6.16 6.70 -13.23
CA GLN A 22 -5.17 7.70 -12.88
C GLN A 22 -4.92 7.67 -11.37
N PRO A 23 -3.69 7.95 -10.93
CA PRO A 23 -3.39 8.09 -9.52
C PRO A 23 -4.13 9.29 -8.92
N VAL A 24 -4.17 9.34 -7.60
CA VAL A 24 -4.57 10.54 -6.87
C VAL A 24 -3.56 11.66 -7.21
N ALA A 25 -4.08 12.82 -7.62
CA ALA A 25 -3.24 13.94 -8.00
C ALA A 25 -2.54 14.56 -6.77
N GLY A 26 -1.29 15.01 -6.99
CA GLY A 26 -0.48 15.64 -5.94
C GLY A 26 0.31 14.66 -5.09
N SER A 27 0.76 15.12 -3.94
CA SER A 27 1.66 14.38 -3.02
C SER A 27 1.01 14.07 -1.66
N THR A 28 -0.29 14.32 -1.51
CA THR A 28 -1.01 14.12 -0.25
C THR A 28 -2.23 13.25 -0.47
N TYR A 29 -2.53 12.39 0.51
CA TYR A 29 -3.70 11.53 0.47
C TYR A 29 -4.86 12.11 1.31
N PRO A 30 -6.04 12.40 0.72
CA PRO A 30 -7.14 13.05 1.43
C PRO A 30 -7.72 12.25 2.60
N GLY A 31 -7.67 10.92 2.56
CA GLY A 31 -8.30 10.03 3.55
C GLY A 31 -7.64 10.02 4.93
N GLY A 32 -6.57 10.81 5.12
CA GLY A 32 -5.87 10.93 6.37
C GLY A 32 -4.98 9.72 6.71
N PRO A 33 -4.38 9.71 7.92
CA PRO A 33 -3.46 8.67 8.35
C PRO A 33 -4.21 7.36 8.65
N LEU A 34 -3.55 6.24 8.38
CA LEU A 34 -4.08 4.93 8.73
C LEU A 34 -3.83 4.64 10.22
N PRO A 35 -4.86 4.29 11.02
CA PRO A 35 -4.66 3.93 12.42
C PRO A 35 -3.63 2.81 12.61
N ALA A 36 -3.61 1.85 11.68
CA ALA A 36 -2.68 0.73 11.73
C ALA A 36 -1.21 1.14 11.50
N GLN A 37 -0.94 2.24 10.79
CA GLN A 37 0.41 2.78 10.65
C GLN A 37 0.95 3.26 12.01
N GLY A 38 0.09 3.86 12.84
CA GLY A 38 0.45 4.23 14.22
C GLY A 38 0.83 3.03 15.07
N ILE A 39 0.12 1.90 14.92
CA ILE A 39 0.42 0.65 15.61
C ILE A 39 1.79 0.10 15.16
N VAL A 40 2.05 0.06 13.85
CA VAL A 40 3.33 -0.38 13.29
C VAL A 40 4.48 0.45 13.84
N ASN A 41 4.36 1.78 13.82
CA ASN A 41 5.37 2.68 14.35
C ASN A 41 5.61 2.46 15.85
N SER A 42 4.54 2.25 16.63
CA SER A 42 4.65 1.96 18.07
C SER A 42 5.37 0.63 18.34
N VAL A 43 5.02 -0.43 17.60
CA VAL A 43 5.67 -1.74 17.74
C VAL A 43 7.15 -1.66 17.35
N LEU A 44 7.48 -1.05 16.21
CA LEU A 44 8.86 -0.89 15.75
C LEU A 44 9.70 -0.08 16.76
N GLY A 45 9.13 0.97 17.35
CA GLY A 45 9.79 1.77 18.38
C GLY A 45 10.06 1.02 19.70
N ALA A 46 9.29 -0.04 19.98
CA ALA A 46 9.43 -0.86 21.18
C ALA A 46 10.31 -2.12 20.98
N MET A 47 10.76 -2.39 19.75
CA MET A 47 11.52 -3.61 19.44
C MET A 47 12.94 -3.55 20.00
N SER A 48 13.34 -4.59 20.74
CA SER A 48 14.72 -4.76 21.23
C SER A 48 15.74 -5.00 20.12
N LYS A 49 15.29 -5.53 18.97
CA LYS A 49 16.08 -5.68 17.75
C LYS A 49 15.49 -4.78 16.67
N PRO A 50 16.13 -3.64 16.34
CA PRO A 50 15.58 -2.70 15.37
C PRO A 50 15.34 -3.35 14.00
N ALA A 51 14.19 -3.05 13.42
CA ALA A 51 13.84 -3.37 12.04
C ALA A 51 13.66 -2.08 11.26
N TYR A 52 14.10 -2.08 10.00
CA TYR A 52 13.90 -0.93 9.12
C TYR A 52 12.55 -1.07 8.42
N LEU A 53 11.69 -0.06 8.58
CA LEU A 53 10.43 0.01 7.86
C LEU A 53 10.65 0.65 6.51
N LEU A 54 10.37 -0.11 5.46
CA LEU A 54 10.19 0.45 4.12
C LEU A 54 8.79 1.05 4.03
N ASP A 55 8.65 2.34 4.33
CA ASP A 55 7.35 3.01 4.33
C ASP A 55 6.86 3.30 2.89
N ILE A 56 6.10 2.35 2.34
CA ILE A 56 5.41 2.46 1.04
C ILE A 56 3.97 2.97 1.17
N THR A 57 3.56 3.45 2.35
CA THR A 57 2.16 3.70 2.70
C THR A 57 1.54 4.76 1.78
N LEU A 58 2.07 5.98 1.82
CA LEU A 58 1.55 7.10 1.04
C LEU A 58 1.64 6.84 -0.46
N LEU A 59 2.78 6.31 -0.93
CA LEU A 59 2.97 5.93 -2.33
C LEU A 59 1.85 5.00 -2.80
N SER A 60 1.50 4.00 -1.99
CA SER A 60 0.48 3.02 -2.36
C SER A 60 -0.93 3.60 -2.30
N GLN A 61 -1.23 4.49 -1.34
CA GLN A 61 -2.53 5.17 -1.26
C GLN A 61 -2.80 6.06 -2.48
N LEU A 62 -1.77 6.69 -3.04
CA LEU A 62 -1.91 7.51 -4.23
C LEU A 62 -2.26 6.68 -5.49
N ARG A 63 -2.07 5.36 -5.47
CA ARG A 63 -2.16 4.49 -6.66
C ARG A 63 -3.48 3.73 -6.73
N LYS A 64 -4.60 4.44 -6.60
CA LYS A 64 -5.97 3.89 -6.77
C LYS A 64 -6.19 3.21 -8.14
N ASP A 65 -5.37 3.56 -9.12
CA ASP A 65 -5.35 3.04 -10.50
C ASP A 65 -4.65 1.69 -10.67
N ALA A 66 -3.88 1.24 -9.67
CA ALA A 66 -3.00 0.08 -9.84
C ALA A 66 -3.66 -1.26 -9.46
N HIS A 67 -4.96 -1.26 -9.16
CA HIS A 67 -5.71 -2.45 -8.76
C HIS A 67 -6.28 -3.21 -9.97
N PRO A 68 -6.43 -4.56 -9.90
CA PRO A 68 -7.09 -5.35 -10.93
C PRO A 68 -8.55 -4.98 -11.16
N SER A 69 -9.24 -4.42 -10.16
CA SER A 69 -10.68 -4.16 -10.24
C SER A 69 -11.44 -5.44 -10.63
N ALA A 70 -12.19 -5.45 -11.72
CA ALA A 70 -12.92 -6.62 -12.21
C ALA A 70 -12.05 -7.65 -12.96
N TYR A 71 -10.75 -7.42 -13.07
CA TYR A 71 -9.81 -8.24 -13.84
C TYR A 71 -8.89 -9.09 -12.94
N SER A 72 -9.40 -9.58 -11.81
CA SER A 72 -8.67 -10.41 -10.83
C SER A 72 -8.69 -11.91 -11.14
N GLY A 73 -9.03 -12.30 -12.37
CA GLY A 73 -9.08 -13.70 -12.80
C GLY A 73 -10.34 -14.42 -12.28
N ASP A 74 -10.16 -15.50 -11.51
CA ASP A 74 -11.26 -16.38 -11.05
C ASP A 74 -12.09 -15.77 -9.90
N HIS A 75 -11.74 -14.57 -9.43
CA HIS A 75 -12.45 -13.89 -8.35
C HIS A 75 -13.59 -13.02 -8.91
N SER A 76 -14.82 -13.35 -8.56
CA SER A 76 -15.97 -12.51 -8.86
C SER A 76 -15.95 -11.23 -8.02
N GLY A 77 -16.14 -10.07 -8.64
CA GLY A 77 -16.30 -8.79 -7.95
C GLY A 77 -15.26 -7.75 -8.37
N VAL A 78 -15.10 -6.72 -7.55
CA VAL A 78 -14.07 -5.69 -7.73
C VAL A 78 -12.98 -5.90 -6.69
N ASP A 79 -11.79 -6.25 -7.14
CA ASP A 79 -10.61 -6.41 -6.31
C ASP A 79 -9.83 -5.09 -6.21
N CYS A 80 -9.87 -4.49 -5.02
CA CYS A 80 -9.11 -3.29 -4.66
C CYS A 80 -8.08 -3.56 -3.56
N SER A 81 -7.70 -4.83 -3.37
CA SER A 81 -6.73 -5.25 -2.37
C SER A 81 -5.43 -5.76 -3.01
N HIS A 82 -5.54 -6.38 -4.17
CA HIS A 82 -4.38 -6.81 -4.96
C HIS A 82 -3.93 -5.74 -5.96
N TRP A 83 -2.81 -5.99 -6.63
CA TRP A 83 -2.19 -5.07 -7.57
C TRP A 83 -1.92 -5.77 -8.89
N CYS A 84 -2.10 -5.03 -9.99
CA CYS A 84 -1.69 -5.50 -11.32
C CYS A 84 -0.16 -5.62 -11.41
N LEU A 85 0.29 -6.57 -12.23
CA LEU A 85 1.69 -6.72 -12.63
C LEU A 85 1.78 -6.63 -14.17
N ALA A 86 2.70 -5.85 -14.76
CA ALA A 86 3.58 -4.88 -14.10
C ALA A 86 2.82 -3.72 -13.45
N GLY A 87 3.33 -3.14 -12.36
CA GLY A 87 2.62 -2.11 -11.61
C GLY A 87 3.26 -1.67 -10.29
N LEU A 88 2.41 -1.37 -9.31
CA LEU A 88 2.84 -0.83 -8.02
C LEU A 88 3.85 -1.71 -7.27
N PRO A 89 3.73 -3.05 -7.25
CA PRO A 89 4.72 -3.91 -6.60
C PRO A 89 6.12 -3.80 -7.20
N ASP A 90 6.25 -3.47 -8.48
CA ASP A 90 7.56 -3.27 -9.11
C ASP A 90 8.27 -2.04 -8.55
N THR A 91 7.52 -0.97 -8.25
CA THR A 91 8.08 0.22 -7.58
C THR A 91 8.57 -0.14 -6.18
N TRP A 92 7.81 -0.95 -5.42
CA TRP A 92 8.26 -1.40 -4.10
C TRP A 92 9.56 -2.21 -4.17
N ASN A 93 9.67 -3.10 -5.15
CA ASN A 93 10.87 -3.90 -5.39
C ASN A 93 12.08 -3.03 -5.77
N GLN A 94 11.86 -1.98 -6.56
CA GLN A 94 12.92 -1.03 -6.91
C GLN A 94 13.41 -0.25 -5.69
N ILE A 95 12.49 0.29 -4.87
CA ILE A 95 12.88 1.02 -3.65
C ILE A 95 13.61 0.08 -2.69
N LEU A 96 13.11 -1.15 -2.50
CA LEU A 96 13.78 -2.17 -1.68
C LEU A 96 15.20 -2.45 -2.18
N SER A 97 15.36 -2.67 -3.48
CA SER A 97 16.66 -2.96 -4.10
C SER A 97 17.63 -1.80 -3.87
N SER A 98 17.18 -0.56 -4.08
CA SER A 98 17.97 0.63 -3.76
C SER A 98 18.31 0.70 -2.27
N SER A 99 17.36 0.42 -1.38
CA SER A 99 17.61 0.43 0.06
C SER A 99 18.69 -0.58 0.47
N VAL A 100 18.63 -1.81 -0.06
CA VAL A 100 19.60 -2.87 0.25
C VAL A 100 20.98 -2.57 -0.33
N LEU A 101 21.05 -1.97 -1.53
CA LEU A 101 22.30 -1.69 -2.22
C LEU A 101 23.00 -0.42 -1.70
N THR A 102 22.24 0.60 -1.29
CA THR A 102 22.79 1.89 -0.85
C THR A 102 23.08 1.93 0.65
N TYR A 103 22.24 1.30 1.47
CA TYR A 103 22.42 1.30 2.91
C TYR A 103 23.09 -0.01 3.34
N ARG A 104 23.90 0.02 4.40
CA ARG A 104 24.41 -1.19 5.08
C ARG A 104 23.28 -1.96 5.80
N VAL A 105 22.12 -2.15 5.16
CA VAL A 105 20.97 -2.92 5.67
C VAL A 105 21.26 -4.42 5.70
N VAL A 106 22.45 -4.84 5.27
CA VAL A 106 22.88 -6.26 5.25
C VAL A 106 22.79 -6.92 6.64
N HIS A 107 22.69 -6.14 7.73
CA HIS A 107 22.48 -6.64 9.10
C HIS A 107 21.12 -6.26 9.74
N GLN A 108 20.27 -5.47 9.08
CA GLN A 108 18.95 -5.09 9.62
C GLN A 108 17.84 -5.91 8.97
N ARG A 109 16.89 -6.38 9.79
CA ARG A 109 15.72 -7.09 9.29
C ARG A 109 14.78 -6.09 8.64
N ILE A 110 14.43 -6.33 7.38
CA ILE A 110 13.41 -5.56 6.67
C ILE A 110 12.07 -6.24 6.93
N CYS A 111 11.10 -5.50 7.47
CA CYS A 111 9.74 -5.98 7.66
C CYS A 111 8.84 -5.32 6.62
N PHE A 112 8.14 -6.15 5.83
CA PHE A 112 6.99 -5.70 5.05
C PHE A 112 5.76 -5.78 5.93
N VAL A 113 5.14 -4.64 6.23
CA VAL A 113 3.81 -4.64 6.84
C VAL A 113 2.78 -4.41 5.74
N ASN A 114 2.12 -5.49 5.32
CA ASN A 114 0.96 -5.37 4.46
C ASN A 114 -0.25 -5.02 5.34
N LEU A 115 -0.64 -3.75 5.35
CA LEU A 115 -1.83 -3.25 6.05
C LEU A 115 -3.13 -3.52 5.27
N GLY A 116 -3.20 -4.62 4.52
CA GLY A 116 -4.42 -5.12 3.89
C GLY A 116 -5.35 -5.71 4.95
N ASN A 117 -6.62 -5.33 4.91
CA ASN A 117 -7.65 -5.84 5.80
C ASN A 117 -7.78 -7.37 5.69
N SER A 118 -7.15 -8.07 6.63
CA SER A 118 -7.37 -9.50 6.85
C SER A 118 -8.73 -9.66 7.52
N THR A 119 -9.79 -9.72 6.72
CA THR A 119 -10.98 -10.43 7.16
C THR A 119 -10.66 -11.92 7.12
N ILE A 120 -10.25 -12.45 8.27
CA ILE A 120 -10.23 -13.90 8.53
C ILE A 120 -11.66 -14.40 8.32
N ARG A 121 -11.85 -15.29 7.34
CA ARG A 121 -12.82 -16.37 7.46
C ARG A 121 -12.07 -17.64 7.82
#